data_AF-A0A7C5WIV4-F1
#
_entry.id   AF-A0A7C5WIV4-F1
#
_cell.length_a   1.000
_cell.length_b   1.000
_cell.length_c   1.000
_cell.angle_alpha   90.00
_cell.angle_beta   90.00
_cell.angle_gamma   90.00
#
_symmetry.space_group_name_H-M   'P 1'
#
loop_
_entity.id
_entity.type
_entity.pdbx_description
1 polymer ?
#
loop_
_entity_poly.entity_id
_entity_poly.type
_entity_poly.pdbx_seq_one_letter_code
_entity_poly.pdbx_strand_id
1 'polypeptide(L)'
;MLRLAFLLAVFSLARCAAAVPDVTPDAPPGNPTVIDDFSDPARWKIITSEGVTLKTSTVEGLNGKALRLEYDFGGGSGYCIIQRKIDMPLPANYQFDLFVRGQGPANNLPLLRFYRLLDILFSPSFLL
;
A
#
# COMPACT_ATOMS: atom_id res chain seq x y z
N MET A 1 -41.60 -3.52 -58.22
CA MET A 1 -42.77 -2.97 -57.49
C MET A 1 -43.11 -3.91 -56.35
N LEU A 2 -43.32 -3.36 -55.13
CA LEU A 2 -43.96 -3.96 -53.94
C LEU A 2 -43.17 -5.08 -53.19
N ARG A 3 -43.00 -5.13 -51.86
CA ARG A 3 -43.21 -4.27 -50.67
C ARG A 3 -42.40 -4.95 -49.54
N LEU A 4 -41.49 -4.26 -48.85
CA LEU A 4 -40.77 -4.80 -47.69
C LEU A 4 -41.38 -4.22 -46.40
N ALA A 5 -41.94 -5.07 -45.56
CA ALA A 5 -42.56 -4.69 -44.29
C ALA A 5 -41.50 -4.51 -43.19
N PHE A 6 -41.56 -3.36 -42.51
CA PHE A 6 -40.82 -3.04 -41.30
C PHE A 6 -41.31 -3.89 -40.12
N LEU A 7 -40.39 -4.50 -39.36
CA LEU A 7 -40.66 -4.93 -37.99
C LEU A 7 -39.57 -4.33 -37.07
N LEU A 8 -39.95 -3.30 -36.33
CA LEU A 8 -39.15 -2.70 -35.26
C LEU A 8 -39.50 -3.43 -33.95
N ALA A 9 -38.62 -4.30 -33.48
CA ALA A 9 -38.71 -4.85 -32.13
C ALA A 9 -38.03 -3.87 -31.16
N VAL A 10 -38.82 -3.11 -30.40
CA VAL A 10 -38.32 -2.26 -29.31
C VAL A 10 -38.17 -3.13 -28.06
N PHE A 11 -36.94 -3.57 -27.77
CA PHE A 11 -36.58 -4.11 -26.46
C PHE A 11 -36.39 -2.93 -25.50
N SER A 12 -37.38 -2.67 -24.64
CA SER A 12 -37.24 -1.70 -23.56
C SER A 12 -36.49 -2.35 -22.40
N LEU A 13 -35.19 -2.06 -22.28
CA LEU A 13 -34.43 -2.39 -21.07
C LEU A 13 -34.87 -1.41 -19.97
N ALA A 14 -35.63 -1.91 -19.01
CA ALA A 14 -35.89 -1.19 -17.76
C ALA A 14 -34.55 -0.92 -17.06
N ARG A 15 -34.12 0.33 -17.05
CA ARG A 15 -32.90 0.76 -16.37
C ARG A 15 -33.23 0.89 -14.88
N CYS A 16 -32.94 -0.15 -14.09
CA CYS A 16 -32.89 -0.02 -12.64
C CYS A 16 -31.73 0.93 -12.31
N ALA A 17 -32.02 2.21 -12.09
CA ALA A 17 -31.09 3.12 -11.44
C ALA A 17 -31.10 2.79 -9.95
N ALA A 18 -30.23 1.87 -9.51
CA ALA A 18 -29.82 1.89 -8.11
C ALA A 18 -29.15 3.26 -7.90
N ALA A 19 -29.68 4.06 -6.97
CA ALA A 19 -29.04 5.28 -6.55
C ALA A 19 -27.63 4.92 -6.09
N VAL A 20 -26.62 5.30 -6.89
CA VAL A 20 -25.23 5.29 -6.42
C VAL A 20 -25.23 6.23 -5.22
N PRO A 21 -24.85 5.79 -4.01
CA PRO A 21 -24.73 6.71 -2.89
C PRO A 21 -23.83 7.85 -3.35
N ASP A 22 -24.27 9.08 -3.08
CA ASP A 22 -23.53 10.29 -3.36
C ASP A 22 -22.15 10.17 -2.70
N VAL A 23 -21.15 9.71 -3.46
CA VAL A 23 -19.76 9.77 -3.05
C VAL A 23 -19.44 11.24 -3.16
N THR A 24 -19.68 11.95 -2.05
CA THR A 24 -19.19 13.32 -1.89
C THR A 24 -17.70 13.25 -2.25
N PRO A 25 -17.22 14.03 -3.23
CA PRO A 25 -15.81 14.00 -3.59
C PRO A 25 -15.02 14.27 -2.30
N ASP A 26 -14.18 13.31 -1.91
CA ASP A 26 -13.29 13.45 -0.77
C ASP A 26 -12.58 14.81 -0.87
N ALA A 27 -12.43 15.49 0.28
CA ALA A 27 -11.67 16.72 0.34
C ALA A 27 -10.35 16.56 -0.43
N PRO A 28 -9.90 17.57 -1.21
CA PRO A 28 -8.68 17.47 -2.00
C PRO A 28 -7.54 16.92 -1.12
N PRO A 29 -6.71 15.99 -1.64
CA PRO A 29 -5.61 15.46 -0.86
C PRO A 29 -4.78 16.61 -0.33
N GLY A 30 -4.57 16.61 0.99
CA GLY A 30 -3.73 17.60 1.65
C GLY A 30 -2.30 17.57 1.09
N ASN A 31 -1.54 18.63 1.34
CA ASN A 31 -0.15 18.68 0.90
C ASN A 31 0.64 17.47 1.44
N PRO A 32 1.43 16.76 0.60
CA PRO A 32 2.23 15.63 1.04
C PRO A 32 3.13 16.03 2.22
N THR A 33 3.09 15.23 3.29
CA THR A 33 3.94 15.41 4.46
C THR A 33 5.05 14.38 4.44
N VAL A 34 6.30 14.83 4.58
CA VAL A 34 7.46 13.93 4.65
C VAL A 34 7.47 13.24 6.01
N ILE A 35 7.37 11.91 6.01
CA ILE A 35 7.37 11.08 7.23
C ILE A 35 8.79 10.66 7.62
N ASP A 36 9.64 10.38 6.64
CA ASP A 36 11.04 10.01 6.82
C ASP A 36 11.83 10.43 5.58
N ASP A 37 13.02 11.01 5.77
CA ASP A 37 13.96 11.38 4.70
C ASP A 37 15.06 10.33 4.51
N PHE A 38 15.04 9.27 5.32
CA PHE A 38 16.00 8.15 5.32
C PHE A 38 17.47 8.57 5.52
N SER A 39 17.71 9.71 6.16
CA SER A 39 19.06 10.19 6.46
C SER A 39 19.77 9.34 7.53
N ASP A 40 19.00 8.75 8.45
CA ASP A 40 19.50 8.00 9.61
C ASP A 40 18.93 6.56 9.66
N PRO A 41 19.72 5.54 9.28
CA PRO A 41 19.30 4.15 9.31
C PRO A 41 18.99 3.64 10.71
N ALA A 42 19.57 4.22 11.76
CA ALA A 42 19.38 3.76 13.14
C ALA A 42 17.95 3.96 13.65
N ARG A 43 17.15 4.78 12.97
CA ARG A 43 15.71 4.97 13.25
C ARG A 43 14.86 3.76 12.89
N TRP A 44 15.42 2.81 12.14
CA TRP A 44 14.73 1.61 11.69
C TRP A 44 15.25 0.39 12.45
N LYS A 45 14.34 -0.32 13.11
CA LYS A 45 14.62 -1.62 13.72
C LYS A 45 14.70 -2.69 12.64
N ILE A 46 15.76 -3.49 12.68
CA ILE A 46 15.92 -4.67 11.83
C ILE A 46 15.29 -5.88 12.53
N ILE A 47 14.49 -6.64 11.79
CA ILE A 47 13.84 -7.88 12.24
C ILE A 47 14.03 -8.94 11.15
N THR A 48 14.68 -10.06 11.45
CA THR A 48 14.96 -11.13 10.49
C THR A 48 14.57 -12.49 11.04
N SER A 49 14.33 -13.44 10.12
CA SER A 49 14.27 -14.86 10.46
C SER A 49 15.66 -15.40 10.83
N GLU A 50 15.70 -16.57 11.47
CA GLU A 50 16.95 -17.29 11.71
C GLU A 50 17.67 -17.58 10.38
N GLY A 51 18.99 -17.38 10.35
CA GLY A 51 19.82 -17.57 9.15
C GLY A 51 19.72 -16.46 8.09
N VAL A 52 18.80 -15.51 8.23
CA VAL A 52 18.68 -14.35 7.32
C VAL A 52 19.47 -13.17 7.87
N THR A 53 20.28 -12.54 7.04
CA THR A 53 20.97 -11.30 7.38
C THR A 53 20.35 -10.11 6.65
N LEU A 54 20.27 -8.97 7.33
CA LEU A 54 19.84 -7.69 6.77
C LEU A 54 20.75 -6.59 7.33
N LYS A 55 21.33 -5.79 6.45
CA LYS A 55 22.08 -4.59 6.77
C LYS A 55 21.41 -3.37 6.16
N THR A 56 21.46 -2.27 6.88
CA THR A 56 20.92 -0.99 6.45
C THR A 56 22.02 0.04 6.33
N SER A 57 22.02 0.81 5.26
CA SER A 57 22.95 1.93 5.06
C SER A 57 22.27 3.09 4.36
N THR A 58 22.81 4.29 4.51
CA THR A 58 22.33 5.48 3.79
C THR A 58 23.03 5.58 2.44
N VAL A 59 22.27 5.87 1.38
CA VAL A 59 22.79 6.14 0.03
C VAL A 59 22.12 7.38 -0.56
N GLU A 60 22.59 7.85 -1.72
CA GLU A 60 21.86 8.85 -2.49
C GLU A 60 20.58 8.25 -3.11
N GLY A 61 19.49 8.99 -2.96
CA GLY A 61 18.15 8.68 -3.44
C GLY A 61 17.67 9.66 -4.52
N LEU A 62 16.39 9.60 -4.85
CA LEU A 62 15.78 10.46 -5.87
C LEU A 62 15.74 11.93 -5.45
N ASN A 63 15.40 12.20 -4.18
CA ASN A 63 15.22 13.53 -3.61
C ASN A 63 15.96 13.65 -2.27
N GLY A 64 17.28 13.41 -2.25
CA GLY A 64 18.09 13.43 -1.04
C GLY A 64 18.61 12.04 -0.69
N LYS A 65 18.54 11.64 0.59
CA LYS A 65 19.02 10.34 1.06
C LYS A 65 17.99 9.23 0.85
N ALA A 66 18.46 8.00 0.85
CA ALA A 66 17.63 6.80 0.81
C ALA A 66 18.22 5.70 1.70
N LEU A 67 17.34 4.84 2.21
CA LEU A 67 17.72 3.67 2.99
C LEU A 67 17.97 2.49 2.05
N ARG A 68 19.21 2.01 2.00
CA ARG A 68 19.57 0.79 1.28
C ARG A 68 19.40 -0.41 2.21
N LEU A 69 18.73 -1.43 1.69
CA LEU A 69 18.60 -2.73 2.33
C LEU A 69 19.48 -3.74 1.60
N GLU A 70 20.44 -4.32 2.32
CA GLU A 70 21.28 -5.41 1.84
C GLU A 70 20.91 -6.66 2.62
N TYR A 71 20.24 -7.60 1.96
CA TYR A 71 19.76 -8.84 2.57
C TYR A 71 20.44 -10.07 1.95
N ASP A 72 20.59 -11.11 2.76
CA ASP A 72 21.00 -12.43 2.33
C ASP A 72 20.16 -13.48 3.07
N PHE A 73 19.46 -14.33 2.31
CA PHE A 73 18.63 -15.40 2.84
C PHE A 73 19.40 -16.71 3.09
N GLY A 74 20.70 -16.76 2.76
CA GLY A 74 21.54 -17.93 2.98
C GLY A 74 21.08 -19.19 2.23
N GLY A 75 20.33 -19.02 1.13
CA GLY A 75 19.73 -20.12 0.35
C GLY A 75 18.44 -20.71 0.95
N GLY A 76 17.97 -20.21 2.09
CA GLY A 76 16.72 -20.63 2.73
C GLY A 76 15.52 -19.74 2.40
N SER A 77 14.40 -20.02 3.07
CA SER A 77 13.21 -19.15 3.08
C SER A 77 13.14 -18.35 4.38
N GLY A 78 12.48 -17.19 4.36
CA GLY A 78 12.32 -16.38 5.57
C GLY A 78 11.84 -14.96 5.27
N TYR A 79 12.02 -14.07 6.23
CA TYR A 79 11.69 -12.66 6.11
C TYR A 79 12.83 -11.76 6.59
N CYS A 80 12.94 -10.59 5.97
CA CYS A 80 13.76 -9.47 6.40
C CYS A 80 12.87 -8.21 6.42
N ILE A 81 12.77 -7.58 7.59
CA ILE A 81 11.86 -6.47 7.84
C ILE A 81 12.64 -5.33 8.46
N ILE A 82 12.37 -4.10 7.99
CA ILE A 82 12.66 -2.89 8.72
C ILE A 82 11.37 -2.36 9.35
N GLN A 83 11.44 -1.86 10.57
CA GLN A 83 10.28 -1.32 11.27
C GLN A 83 10.65 -0.02 11.98
N ARG A 84 9.83 1.01 11.78
CA ARG A 84 9.89 2.25 12.55
C ARG A 84 8.52 2.54 13.12
N LYS A 85 8.47 2.84 14.42
CA LYS A 85 7.26 3.39 15.05
C LYS A 85 7.21 4.88 14.74
N ILE A 86 6.09 5.33 14.20
CA ILE A 86 5.80 6.74 13.95
C ILE A 86 4.58 7.08 14.77
N ASP A 87 4.72 8.06 15.66
CA ASP A 87 3.64 8.52 16.53
C ASP A 87 3.03 9.80 15.93
N MET A 88 2.09 9.61 15.00
CA MET A 88 1.36 10.71 14.39
C MET A 88 -0.09 10.31 14.14
N PRO A 89 -1.05 11.24 14.29
CA PRO A 89 -2.42 10.99 13.90
C PRO A 89 -2.49 10.83 12.38
N LEU A 90 -3.12 9.74 11.91
CA LEU A 90 -3.45 9.57 10.51
C LEU A 90 -4.89 10.08 10.29
N PRO A 91 -5.12 10.93 9.27
CA PRO A 91 -6.47 11.38 8.93
C PRO A 91 -7.33 10.21 8.44
N ALA A 92 -8.64 10.42 8.29
CA ALA A 92 -9.56 9.39 7.82
C ALA A 92 -9.16 8.83 6.44
N ASN A 93 -8.71 9.71 5.54
CA ASN A 93 -8.20 9.35 4.23
C ASN A 93 -6.73 9.74 4.15
N TYR A 94 -5.86 8.73 3.99
CA TYR A 94 -4.41 8.93 3.86
C TYR A 94 -3.84 7.99 2.81
N GLN A 95 -2.73 8.41 2.21
CA GLN A 95 -1.92 7.61 1.31
C GLN A 95 -0.46 7.72 1.72
N PHE A 96 0.28 6.62 1.57
CA PHE A 96 1.72 6.63 1.70
C PHE A 96 2.35 6.47 0.32
N ASP A 97 3.26 7.38 -0.01
CA ASP A 97 4.06 7.31 -1.22
C ASP A 97 5.49 6.91 -0.86
N LEU A 98 6.02 5.92 -1.58
CA LEU A 98 7.39 5.44 -1.40
C LEU A 98 8.03 5.18 -2.77
N PHE A 99 9.24 5.69 -2.94
CA PHE A 99 10.09 5.34 -4.07
C PHE A 99 10.93 4.12 -3.73
N VAL A 100 10.78 3.05 -4.50
CA VAL A 100 11.53 1.80 -4.31
C VAL A 100 12.27 1.47 -5.59
N ARG A 101 13.56 1.15 -5.45
CA ARG A 101 14.37 0.51 -6.49
C ARG A 101 15.16 -0.61 -5.88
N GLY A 102 15.45 -1.65 -6.65
CA GLY A 102 16.22 -2.79 -6.17
C GLY A 102 16.82 -3.58 -7.32
N GLN A 103 17.84 -4.36 -6.99
CA GLN A 103 18.39 -5.40 -7.83
C GLN A 103 18.33 -6.70 -7.02
N GLY A 104 17.86 -7.78 -7.64
CA GLY A 104 17.74 -9.08 -7.00
C GLY A 104 16.89 -10.04 -7.83
N PRO A 105 16.80 -11.31 -7.43
CA PRO A 105 15.85 -12.25 -8.01
C PRO A 105 14.42 -11.72 -7.93
N ALA A 106 13.54 -12.12 -8.86
CA ALA A 106 12.14 -11.77 -8.81
C ALA A 106 11.54 -12.23 -7.48
N ASN A 107 11.08 -11.28 -6.68
CA ASN A 107 10.49 -11.53 -5.37
C ASN A 107 9.24 -10.66 -5.23
N ASN A 108 8.22 -11.20 -4.56
CA ASN A 108 7.13 -10.36 -4.09
C ASN A 108 7.66 -9.53 -2.92
N LEU A 109 7.64 -8.21 -3.07
CA LEU A 109 7.89 -7.27 -1.99
C LEU A 109 6.53 -6.83 -1.43
N PRO A 110 5.94 -7.52 -0.45
CA PRO A 110 4.75 -7.03 0.23
C PRO A 110 5.15 -5.78 1.01
N LEU A 111 4.92 -4.61 0.41
CA LEU A 111 5.44 -3.33 0.86
C LEU A 111 4.79 -2.85 2.18
N LEU A 112 3.62 -3.36 2.57
CA LEU A 112 2.83 -2.79 3.65
C LEU A 112 2.16 -3.86 4.54
N ARG A 113 2.55 -3.90 5.83
CA ARG A 113 1.64 -4.25 6.92
C ARG A 113 1.70 -3.14 7.97
N PHE A 114 0.72 -2.24 7.93
CA PHE A 114 0.54 -1.22 8.96
C PHE A 114 -0.36 -1.78 10.06
N TYR A 115 0.19 -1.99 11.25
CA TYR A 115 -0.60 -2.27 12.44
C TYR A 115 -0.96 -0.93 13.09
N ARG A 116 -2.22 -0.51 12.97
CA ARG A 116 -2.79 0.50 13.87
C ARG A 116 -2.87 -0.14 15.25
N LEU A 117 -1.85 0.08 16.08
CA LEU A 117 -1.71 -0.59 17.38
C LEU A 117 -2.81 -0.23 18.40
N LEU A 118 -3.80 0.60 18.05
CA LEU A 118 -4.86 1.09 18.94
C LEU A 118 -6.28 0.55 18.64
N ASP A 119 -6.52 -0.15 17.52
CA ASP A 119 -7.87 -0.69 17.22
C ASP A 119 -8.01 -2.20 17.48
N ILE A 120 -6.92 -2.90 17.81
CA ILE A 120 -6.95 -4.36 18.02
C ILE A 120 -7.41 -4.75 19.43
N LEU A 121 -7.54 -3.79 20.37
CA LEU A 121 -7.98 -4.10 21.74
C LEU A 121 -9.50 -4.06 21.96
N PHE A 122 -10.32 -3.57 21.02
CA PHE A 122 -11.79 -3.51 21.22
C PHE A 122 -12.63 -3.70 19.94
N SER A 123 -12.38 -4.75 19.14
CA SER A 123 -13.39 -5.23 18.19
C SER A 123 -13.70 -6.71 18.46
N PRO A 124 -14.82 -7.03 19.13
CA PRO A 124 -15.19 -8.41 19.49
C PRO A 124 -15.78 -9.22 18.31
N SER A 125 -15.64 -8.77 17.07
CA SER A 125 -16.44 -9.29 15.95
C SER A 125 -15.77 -10.34 15.06
N PHE A 126 -14.64 -10.93 15.48
CA PHE A 126 -14.03 -12.07 14.78
C PHE A 126 -13.91 -13.30 15.69
N LEU A 127 -15.05 -13.78 16.15
CA LEU A 127 -15.26 -15.18 16.51
C LEU A 127 -16.60 -15.60 15.91
N LEU A 128 -16.56 -16.14 14.70
CA LEU A 128 -17.43 -17.20 14.16
C LEU A 128 -16.72 -17.81 12.95
#